data_AF-A0A8H6W6T5-F1
#
_entry.id   AF-A0A8H6W6T5-F1
#
_cell.length_a   1.000
_cell.length_b   1.000
_cell.length_c   1.000
_cell.angle_alpha   90.00
_cell.angle_beta   90.00
_cell.angle_gamma   90.00
#
_symmetry.space_group_name_H-M   'P 1'
#
loop_
_entity.id
_entity.type
_entity.pdbx_description
1 polymer ?
#
loop_
_entity_poly.entity_id
_entity_poly.type
_entity_poly.pdbx_seq_one_letter_code
_entity_poly.pdbx_strand_id
1 'polypeptide(L)'
;MPPKADINKAGWESSEFPILCETCLGDNPFVRMSKQEFGRTCGTCARPFTVFRWNPGSGMRFKTTVICQTCAKGKNVCQTCLLDLEYGLPTQVRDTALGVVNEAPTSDINREYYAQNMEANLQNGVSSLAGTGPTRSQSAGKEMLKQLARTDPYYNRNRPKICSFYVKGECSRGEECPFRHEMPTTDQKQSIQKNIQDRFHGRNDAVAYKILSTHSESQGLKLPDDQTITSLFLPSVPAESTEQSIRTCVLQSLPTMEPAELKSIVHVPKTKCAFVNFKSRSAAETASHAWANGVEIDGERVTVRWGRGRKKATEAAA
;
A
#
# COMPACT_ATOMS: atom_id res chain seq x y z
N MET A 1 -44.45 -0.69 -5.05
CA MET A 1 -43.18 -0.51 -5.78
C MET A 1 -42.41 0.61 -5.09
N PRO A 2 -41.18 0.38 -4.61
CA PRO A 2 -40.37 1.48 -4.12
C PRO A 2 -40.13 2.47 -5.27
N PRO A 3 -40.02 3.77 -5.00
CA PRO A 3 -39.87 4.77 -6.04
C PRO A 3 -38.62 4.47 -6.86
N LYS A 4 -38.75 4.53 -8.20
CA LYS A 4 -37.63 4.40 -9.13
C LYS A 4 -36.58 5.43 -8.71
N ALA A 5 -35.45 4.97 -8.17
CA ALA A 5 -34.32 5.83 -7.89
C ALA A 5 -33.95 6.54 -9.19
N ASP A 6 -33.82 7.87 -9.15
CA ASP A 6 -33.33 8.64 -10.29
C ASP A 6 -32.09 7.94 -10.87
N ILE A 7 -32.00 7.76 -12.19
CA ILE A 7 -30.85 7.12 -12.84
C ILE A 7 -29.52 7.80 -12.46
N ASN A 8 -29.57 9.09 -12.09
CA ASN A 8 -28.44 9.88 -11.59
C ASN A 8 -28.17 9.72 -10.07
N LYS A 9 -29.11 9.13 -9.30
CA LYS A 9 -28.96 8.73 -7.89
C LYS A 9 -28.74 7.23 -7.71
N ALA A 10 -28.85 6.44 -8.78
CA ALA A 10 -28.52 5.03 -8.78
C ALA A 10 -27.02 4.87 -8.44
N GLY A 11 -26.72 4.36 -7.25
CA GLY A 11 -25.35 4.19 -6.77
C GLY A 11 -24.89 5.21 -5.72
N TRP A 12 -25.77 6.04 -5.17
CA TRP A 12 -25.40 6.78 -3.96
C TRP A 12 -25.44 5.84 -2.74
N GLU A 13 -24.31 5.70 -2.07
CA GLU A 13 -24.15 4.75 -0.98
C GLU A 13 -24.90 5.21 0.27
N SER A 14 -25.84 4.38 0.73
CA SER A 14 -26.54 4.54 2.01
C SER A 14 -26.12 3.40 2.95
N SER A 15 -25.17 3.68 3.83
CA SER A 15 -24.71 2.73 4.85
C SER A 15 -25.15 3.12 6.26
N GLU A 16 -25.39 2.13 7.10
CA GLU A 16 -25.83 2.30 8.48
C GLU A 16 -24.66 2.46 9.47
N PHE A 17 -23.55 1.74 9.24
CA PHE A 17 -22.37 1.76 10.11
C PHE A 17 -21.06 1.82 9.31
N PRO A 18 -20.04 2.59 9.76
CA PRO A 18 -18.77 2.72 9.05
C PRO A 18 -17.84 1.52 9.24
N ILE A 19 -16.93 1.31 8.27
CA ILE A 19 -15.85 0.32 8.37
C ILE A 19 -14.59 1.00 8.90
N LEU A 20 -14.24 0.72 10.15
CA LEU A 20 -13.16 1.39 10.88
C LEU A 20 -12.24 0.37 11.56
N CYS A 21 -10.98 0.76 11.77
CA CYS A 21 -10.06 0.05 12.64
C CYS A 21 -10.14 0.57 14.08
N GLU A 22 -9.74 -0.25 15.04
CA GLU A 22 -9.75 0.04 16.48
C GLU A 22 -9.00 1.34 16.81
N THR A 23 -7.81 1.53 16.22
CA THR A 23 -7.03 2.76 16.41
C THR A 23 -7.77 4.03 16.00
N CYS A 24 -8.66 3.95 15.00
CA CYS A 24 -9.44 5.09 14.55
C CYS A 24 -10.72 5.29 15.34
N LEU A 25 -11.30 4.22 15.85
CA LEU A 25 -12.51 4.28 16.64
C LEU A 25 -12.21 4.93 18.00
N GLY A 26 -11.09 4.57 18.63
CA GLY A 26 -10.68 5.10 19.93
C GLY A 26 -10.40 3.99 20.93
N ASP A 27 -9.99 4.39 22.13
CA ASP A 27 -9.84 3.54 23.30
C ASP A 27 -11.16 3.36 24.07
N ASN A 28 -12.08 4.32 23.97
CA ASN A 28 -13.37 4.28 24.64
C ASN A 28 -14.34 3.28 23.97
N PRO A 29 -14.87 2.27 24.69
CA PRO A 29 -15.89 1.35 24.16
C PRO A 29 -17.22 2.04 23.80
N PHE A 30 -17.54 3.16 24.45
CA PHE A 30 -18.79 3.89 24.26
C PHE A 30 -18.55 5.12 23.38
N VAL A 31 -18.83 4.97 22.09
CA VAL A 31 -18.61 6.03 21.09
C VAL A 31 -19.93 6.67 20.70
N ARG A 32 -19.96 8.02 20.73
CA ARG A 32 -21.04 8.82 20.13
C ARG A 32 -20.62 9.23 18.72
N MET A 33 -21.45 8.91 17.73
CA MET A 33 -21.21 9.26 16.34
C MET A 33 -22.43 9.95 15.72
N SER A 34 -22.19 10.93 14.84
CA SER A 34 -23.22 11.53 14.00
C SER A 34 -23.16 10.93 12.60
N LYS A 35 -24.33 10.55 12.07
CA LYS A 35 -24.52 10.09 10.68
C LYS A 35 -25.02 11.27 9.84
N GLN A 36 -24.36 11.54 8.72
CA GLN A 36 -24.83 12.49 7.72
C GLN A 36 -24.87 11.80 6.36
N GLU A 37 -26.07 11.61 5.82
CA GLU A 37 -26.27 11.00 4.52
C GLU A 37 -25.80 11.94 3.41
N PHE A 38 -25.03 11.41 2.46
CA PHE A 38 -24.48 12.15 1.31
C PHE A 38 -23.72 13.44 1.69
N GLY A 39 -23.07 13.47 2.85
CA GLY A 39 -22.43 14.67 3.39
C GLY A 39 -21.12 15.07 2.71
N ARG A 40 -20.45 14.15 2.00
CA ARG A 40 -19.19 14.40 1.29
C ARG A 40 -18.99 13.44 0.12
N THR A 41 -18.17 13.85 -0.84
CA THR A 41 -17.64 12.98 -1.90
C THR A 41 -16.48 12.12 -1.41
N CYS A 42 -16.41 10.89 -1.90
CA CYS A 42 -15.34 9.94 -1.59
C CYS A 42 -14.00 10.44 -2.11
N GLY A 43 -12.96 10.36 -1.27
CA GLY A 43 -11.60 10.79 -1.64
C GLY A 43 -10.93 10.01 -2.78
N THR A 44 -11.51 8.87 -3.19
CA THR A 44 -11.00 8.04 -4.29
C THR A 44 -11.92 8.04 -5.51
N CYS A 45 -13.20 7.68 -5.33
CA CYS A 45 -14.14 7.53 -6.44
C CYS A 45 -15.00 8.79 -6.71
N ALA A 46 -14.82 9.86 -5.94
CA ALA A 46 -15.59 11.12 -6.02
C ALA A 46 -17.12 10.98 -5.85
N ARG A 47 -17.67 9.77 -5.64
CA ARG A 47 -19.10 9.53 -5.39
C ARG A 47 -19.51 10.03 -3.99
N PRO A 48 -20.70 10.63 -3.85
CA PRO A 48 -21.23 11.01 -2.54
C PRO A 48 -21.53 9.77 -1.69
N PHE A 49 -21.24 9.85 -0.40
CA PHE A 49 -21.43 8.74 0.53
C PHE A 49 -21.85 9.25 1.92
N THR A 50 -22.33 8.33 2.77
CA THR A 50 -22.67 8.62 4.17
C THR A 50 -21.42 8.90 4.98
N VAL A 51 -21.36 10.10 5.56
CA VAL A 51 -20.25 10.53 6.42
C VAL A 51 -20.59 10.24 7.87
N PHE A 52 -19.69 9.55 8.54
CA PHE A 52 -19.75 9.35 9.99
C PHE A 52 -18.69 10.22 10.64
N ARG A 53 -19.06 10.90 11.73
CA ARG A 53 -18.17 11.74 12.53
C ARG A 53 -18.26 11.37 14.00
N TRP A 54 -17.13 11.14 14.64
CA TRP A 54 -17.04 10.77 16.06
C TRP A 54 -15.80 11.38 16.71
N ASN A 55 -15.79 11.40 18.05
CA ASN A 55 -14.60 11.72 18.82
C ASN A 55 -14.00 10.43 19.40
N PRO A 56 -12.76 10.05 19.03
CA PRO A 56 -12.13 8.83 19.54
C PRO A 56 -11.81 8.84 21.04
N GLY A 57 -11.61 10.01 21.66
CA GLY A 57 -11.20 10.09 23.06
C GLY A 57 -11.06 11.52 23.58
N SER A 58 -10.74 11.67 24.86
CA SER A 58 -10.48 12.98 25.46
C SER A 58 -9.21 13.61 24.87
N GLY A 59 -9.26 14.88 24.51
CA GLY A 59 -8.12 15.58 23.88
C GLY A 59 -7.79 15.13 22.44
N MET A 60 -8.61 14.26 21.85
CA MET A 60 -8.43 13.80 20.46
C MET A 60 -9.23 14.68 19.49
N ARG A 61 -8.85 14.64 18.20
CA ARG A 61 -9.62 15.33 17.16
C ARG A 61 -10.82 14.50 16.74
N PHE A 62 -11.89 15.18 16.37
CA PHE A 62 -12.99 14.55 15.64
C PHE A 62 -12.48 13.91 14.35
N LYS A 63 -12.75 12.62 14.20
CA LYS A 63 -12.47 11.87 12.98
C LYS A 63 -13.74 11.77 12.15
N THR A 64 -13.53 11.66 10.84
CA THR A 64 -14.58 11.50 9.86
C THR A 64 -14.18 10.44 8.86
N THR A 65 -15.14 9.71 8.31
CA THR A 65 -14.91 8.87 7.14
C THR A 65 -14.47 9.71 5.93
N VAL A 66 -13.55 9.18 5.12
CA VAL A 66 -12.93 9.86 3.97
C VAL A 66 -13.26 9.17 2.65
N ILE A 67 -13.45 7.86 2.69
CA ILE A 67 -13.82 7.04 1.53
C ILE A 67 -15.16 6.34 1.78
N CYS A 68 -15.83 5.98 0.69
CA CYS A 68 -17.07 5.21 0.70
C CYS A 68 -16.82 3.75 1.12
N GLN A 69 -17.85 3.06 1.59
CA GLN A 69 -17.81 1.66 1.99
C GLN A 69 -17.49 0.73 0.83
N THR A 70 -17.92 1.05 -0.40
CA THR A 70 -17.55 0.26 -1.59
C THR A 70 -16.03 0.26 -1.82
N CYS A 71 -15.38 1.42 -1.75
CA CYS A 71 -13.91 1.51 -1.84
C CYS A 71 -13.21 0.83 -0.65
N ALA A 72 -13.78 0.95 0.55
CA ALA A 72 -13.23 0.29 1.74
C ALA A 72 -13.30 -1.24 1.65
N LYS A 73 -14.43 -1.79 1.19
CA LYS A 73 -14.64 -3.23 0.98
C LYS A 73 -13.77 -3.77 -0.16
N GLY A 74 -13.70 -3.07 -1.29
CA GLY A 74 -12.93 -3.51 -2.46
C GLY A 74 -11.43 -3.67 -2.16
N LYS A 75 -10.88 -2.84 -1.25
CA LYS A 75 -9.48 -2.93 -0.83
C LYS A 75 -9.27 -3.43 0.59
N ASN A 76 -10.28 -3.87 1.33
CA ASN A 76 -10.19 -4.23 2.75
C ASN A 76 -9.44 -3.18 3.62
N VAL A 77 -9.87 -1.93 3.59
CA VAL A 77 -9.23 -0.82 4.33
C VAL A 77 -10.20 -0.05 5.21
N CYS A 78 -9.67 0.57 6.27
CA CYS A 78 -10.42 1.50 7.11
C CYS A 78 -10.78 2.78 6.35
N GLN A 79 -12.04 3.21 6.47
CA GLN A 79 -12.59 4.38 5.77
C GLN A 79 -11.91 5.72 6.14
N THR A 80 -11.15 5.77 7.22
CA THR A 80 -10.52 7.00 7.73
C THR A 80 -9.01 7.02 7.56
N CYS A 81 -8.31 5.95 7.93
CA CYS A 81 -6.84 5.92 7.88
C CYS A 81 -6.30 5.32 6.58
N LEU A 82 -7.12 4.64 5.78
CA LEU A 82 -6.74 3.93 4.55
C LEU A 82 -5.72 2.82 4.78
N LEU A 83 -5.57 2.36 6.02
CA LEU A 83 -4.76 1.19 6.33
C LEU A 83 -5.63 -0.06 6.30
N ASP A 84 -4.97 -1.18 6.04
CA ASP A 84 -5.58 -2.50 6.06
C ASP A 84 -6.21 -2.80 7.44
N LEU A 85 -7.34 -3.51 7.41
CA LEU A 85 -8.13 -3.83 8.61
C LEU A 85 -7.54 -4.99 9.43
N GLU A 86 -6.75 -5.88 8.81
CA GLU A 86 -6.21 -7.08 9.44
C GLU A 86 -4.83 -6.80 10.08
N TYR A 87 -3.93 -6.16 9.34
CA TYR A 87 -2.54 -5.92 9.76
C TYR A 87 -2.26 -4.47 10.18
N GLY A 88 -3.16 -3.52 9.86
CA GLY A 88 -2.95 -2.11 10.18
C GLY A 88 -1.79 -1.46 9.41
N LEU A 89 -1.42 -2.02 8.25
CA LEU A 89 -0.32 -1.57 7.39
C LEU A 89 -0.84 -0.78 6.16
N PRO A 90 0.00 0.04 5.51
CA PRO A 90 -0.35 0.67 4.23
C PRO A 90 -0.67 -0.35 3.15
N THR A 91 -1.62 -0.03 2.27
CA THR A 91 -2.05 -0.88 1.14
C THR A 91 -0.88 -1.32 0.29
N GLN A 92 0.07 -0.42 -0.02
CA GLN A 92 1.26 -0.77 -0.80
C GLN A 92 2.08 -1.90 -0.16
N VAL A 93 2.28 -1.88 1.16
CA VAL A 93 3.05 -2.93 1.86
C VAL A 93 2.34 -4.27 1.77
N ARG A 94 1.02 -4.27 1.99
CA ARG A 94 0.19 -5.47 1.91
C ARG A 94 0.14 -6.04 0.49
N ASP A 95 -0.14 -5.20 -0.49
CA ASP A 95 -0.33 -5.62 -1.87
C ASP A 95 1.01 -6.11 -2.46
N THR A 96 2.14 -5.51 -2.05
CA THR A 96 3.49 -6.00 -2.39
C THR A 96 3.78 -7.36 -1.76
N ALA A 97 3.45 -7.56 -0.47
CA ALA A 97 3.71 -8.82 0.21
C ALA A 97 2.81 -9.98 -0.27
N LEU A 98 1.57 -9.69 -0.67
CA LEU A 98 0.62 -10.69 -1.16
C LEU A 98 0.68 -10.89 -2.69
N GLY A 99 1.44 -10.06 -3.41
CA GLY A 99 1.48 -10.07 -4.87
C GLY A 99 0.12 -9.78 -5.52
N VAL A 100 -0.76 -9.04 -4.83
CA VAL A 100 -2.11 -8.74 -5.33
C VAL A 100 -2.01 -7.65 -6.39
N VAL A 101 -2.42 -7.99 -7.61
CA VAL A 101 -2.51 -7.03 -8.71
C VAL A 101 -3.78 -6.20 -8.53
N ASN A 102 -3.62 -4.89 -8.32
CA ASN A 102 -4.74 -3.97 -8.39
C ASN A 102 -4.91 -3.47 -9.83
N GLU A 103 -5.79 -4.11 -10.61
CA GLU A 103 -6.20 -3.64 -11.95
C GLU A 103 -7.17 -2.44 -11.90
N ALA A 104 -7.16 -1.66 -10.82
CA ALA A 104 -8.07 -0.54 -10.69
C ALA A 104 -7.71 0.56 -11.72
N PRO A 105 -8.62 0.88 -12.67
CA PRO A 105 -8.33 1.86 -13.71
C PRO A 105 -8.21 3.28 -13.13
N THR A 106 -7.32 4.08 -13.74
CA THR A 106 -7.00 5.44 -13.28
C THR A 106 -7.81 6.54 -13.95
N SER A 107 -8.38 6.28 -15.13
CA SER A 107 -9.25 7.23 -15.84
C SER A 107 -10.60 7.36 -15.14
N ASP A 108 -11.16 8.56 -15.15
CA ASP A 108 -12.41 8.88 -14.43
C ASP A 108 -13.58 7.97 -14.87
N ILE A 109 -13.76 7.82 -16.18
CA ILE A 109 -14.85 7.02 -16.77
C ILE A 109 -14.71 5.52 -16.44
N ASN A 110 -13.51 4.96 -16.63
CA ASN A 110 -13.30 3.53 -16.39
C ASN A 110 -13.35 3.21 -14.89
N ARG A 111 -12.95 4.14 -14.04
CA ARG A 111 -13.06 4.02 -12.58
C ARG A 111 -14.52 3.96 -12.13
N GLU A 112 -15.40 4.77 -12.71
CA GLU A 112 -16.82 4.76 -12.39
C GLU A 112 -17.48 3.43 -12.79
N TYR A 113 -17.21 2.97 -14.01
CA TYR A 113 -17.70 1.69 -14.51
C TYR A 113 -17.20 0.52 -13.63
N TYR A 114 -15.90 0.51 -13.30
CA TYR A 114 -15.30 -0.51 -12.45
C TYR A 114 -15.89 -0.50 -11.02
N ALA A 115 -16.13 0.69 -10.46
CA ALA A 115 -16.75 0.82 -9.13
C ALA A 115 -18.21 0.35 -9.12
N GLN A 116 -18.99 0.62 -10.17
CA GLN A 116 -20.36 0.11 -10.30
C GLN A 116 -20.37 -1.42 -10.46
N ASN A 117 -19.46 -1.98 -11.27
CA ASN A 117 -19.37 -3.42 -11.45
C ASN A 117 -18.92 -4.14 -10.16
N MET A 118 -17.96 -3.56 -9.43
CA MET A 118 -17.57 -4.07 -8.11
C MET A 118 -18.73 -4.04 -7.12
N GLU A 119 -19.50 -2.95 -7.07
CA GLU A 119 -20.67 -2.81 -6.20
C GLU A 119 -21.74 -3.86 -6.54
N ALA A 120 -22.02 -4.09 -7.82
CA ALA A 120 -22.91 -5.14 -8.27
C ALA A 120 -22.39 -6.54 -7.86
N ASN A 121 -21.09 -6.82 -8.05
CA ASN A 121 -20.49 -8.09 -7.67
C ASN A 121 -20.52 -8.33 -6.16
N LEU A 122 -20.22 -7.30 -5.35
CA LEU A 122 -20.31 -7.32 -3.90
C LEU A 122 -21.75 -7.57 -3.43
N GLN A 123 -22.73 -6.94 -4.07
CA GLN A 123 -24.15 -7.14 -3.76
C GLN A 123 -24.61 -8.57 -4.10
N ASN A 124 -24.05 -9.15 -5.17
CA ASN A 124 -24.30 -10.53 -5.58
C ASN A 124 -23.52 -11.57 -4.75
N GLY A 125 -22.80 -11.15 -3.69
CA GLY A 125 -22.04 -12.05 -2.82
C GLY A 125 -20.74 -12.60 -3.44
N VAL A 126 -20.36 -12.12 -4.63
CA VAL A 126 -19.08 -12.46 -5.25
C VAL A 126 -18.00 -11.58 -4.64
N SER A 127 -17.38 -12.08 -3.57
CA SER A 127 -16.28 -11.38 -2.91
C SER A 127 -15.05 -11.35 -3.84
N SER A 128 -14.67 -10.16 -4.31
CA SER A 128 -13.55 -9.96 -5.25
C SER A 128 -12.18 -10.40 -4.71
N LEU A 129 -12.09 -10.76 -3.42
CA LEU A 129 -10.89 -11.27 -2.77
C LEU A 129 -10.79 -12.81 -2.80
N ALA A 130 -11.81 -13.52 -3.30
CA ALA A 130 -11.92 -14.98 -3.24
C ALA A 130 -11.52 -15.72 -4.53
N GLY A 131 -11.01 -15.01 -5.55
CA GLY A 131 -10.74 -15.57 -6.89
C GLY A 131 -9.44 -16.35 -7.05
N THR A 132 -8.53 -16.32 -6.07
CA THR A 132 -7.30 -17.11 -6.09
C THR A 132 -7.21 -17.85 -4.77
N GLY A 133 -7.33 -19.18 -4.81
CA GLY A 133 -7.11 -20.03 -3.65
C GLY A 133 -5.76 -19.72 -2.97
N PRO A 134 -5.57 -20.11 -1.70
CA PRO A 134 -4.35 -19.80 -0.96
C PRO A 134 -3.15 -20.46 -1.64
N THR A 135 -2.44 -19.72 -2.49
CA THR A 135 -1.14 -20.14 -3.01
C THR A 135 -0.14 -20.08 -1.86
N ARG A 136 0.89 -20.94 -1.85
CA ARG A 136 1.93 -20.91 -0.80
C ARG A 136 2.66 -19.56 -0.74
N SER A 137 2.73 -18.83 -1.85
CA SER A 137 3.16 -17.43 -1.89
C SER A 137 2.34 -16.52 -0.96
N GLN A 138 1.02 -16.72 -0.83
CA GLN A 138 0.20 -15.94 0.10
C GLN A 138 0.51 -16.26 1.58
N SER A 139 0.92 -17.48 1.92
CA SER A 139 1.24 -17.80 3.33
C SER A 139 2.52 -17.13 3.81
N ALA A 140 3.55 -17.05 2.95
CA ALA A 140 4.78 -16.33 3.26
C ALA A 140 4.56 -14.80 3.32
N GLY A 141 3.72 -14.27 2.42
CA GLY A 141 3.30 -12.87 2.46
C GLY A 141 2.56 -12.52 3.74
N LYS A 142 1.64 -13.39 4.21
CA LYS A 142 0.93 -13.20 5.48
C LYS A 142 1.85 -13.21 6.70
N GLU A 143 2.88 -14.06 6.70
CA GLU A 143 3.85 -14.10 7.80
C GLU A 143 4.70 -12.82 7.85
N MET A 144 5.12 -12.30 6.69
CA MET A 144 5.77 -10.99 6.59
C MET A 144 4.90 -9.87 7.17
N LEU A 145 3.63 -9.84 6.77
CA LEU A 145 2.69 -8.81 7.21
C LEU A 145 2.43 -8.88 8.71
N LYS A 146 2.38 -10.09 9.28
CA LYS A 146 2.24 -10.29 10.73
C LYS A 146 3.48 -9.82 11.51
N GLN A 147 4.69 -9.99 10.97
CA GLN A 147 5.92 -9.49 11.60
C GLN A 147 6.02 -7.96 11.56
N LEU A 148 5.49 -7.33 10.50
CA LEU A 148 5.49 -5.88 10.33
C LEU A 148 4.30 -5.19 11.03
N ALA A 149 3.22 -5.93 11.29
CA ALA A 149 2.03 -5.43 11.96
C ALA A 149 2.37 -4.98 13.38
N ARG A 150 1.77 -3.86 13.80
CA ARG A 150 1.90 -3.38 15.17
C ARG A 150 0.96 -4.16 16.08
N THR A 151 1.47 -4.57 17.24
CA THR A 151 0.67 -5.21 18.29
C THR A 151 -0.23 -4.20 19.00
N ASP A 152 0.28 -3.00 19.25
CA ASP A 152 -0.42 -1.99 20.05
C ASP A 152 -1.01 -0.85 19.21
N PRO A 153 -2.21 -0.36 19.58
CA PRO A 153 -2.88 0.72 18.87
C PRO A 153 -2.13 2.04 18.98
N TYR A 154 -1.79 2.64 17.83
CA TYR A 154 -1.09 3.93 17.78
C TYR A 154 -2.06 5.13 17.83
N TYR A 155 -2.53 5.48 19.03
CA TYR A 155 -3.49 6.58 19.24
C TYR A 155 -2.96 7.98 18.93
N ASN A 156 -1.64 8.16 18.79
CA ASN A 156 -1.05 9.44 18.40
C ASN A 156 -1.54 9.96 17.04
N ARG A 157 -2.10 9.09 16.19
CA ARG A 157 -2.74 9.48 14.92
C ARG A 157 -4.05 10.25 15.12
N ASN A 158 -4.70 10.08 16.28
CA ASN A 158 -5.96 10.73 16.63
C ASN A 158 -5.74 12.13 17.23
N ARG A 159 -4.48 12.51 17.49
CA ARG A 159 -4.15 13.83 18.02
C ARG A 159 -4.60 14.95 17.06
N PRO A 160 -4.93 16.14 17.60
CA PRO A 160 -5.19 17.32 16.81
C PRO A 160 -4.05 17.66 15.84
N LYS A 161 -4.39 18.35 14.75
CA LYS A 161 -3.38 18.90 13.85
C LYS A 161 -2.58 19.98 14.59
N ILE A 162 -1.38 20.24 14.09
CA ILE A 162 -0.55 21.35 14.57
C ILE A 162 -1.23 22.66 14.17
N CYS A 163 -1.26 23.61 15.10
CA CYS A 163 -1.81 24.94 14.87
C CYS A 163 -0.94 25.70 13.86
N SER A 164 -1.47 26.01 12.68
CA SER A 164 -0.75 26.77 11.66
C SER A 164 -0.39 28.18 12.13
N PHE A 165 -1.23 28.81 12.96
CA PHE A 165 -0.98 30.14 13.53
C PHE A 165 0.11 30.12 14.59
N TYR A 166 0.21 29.04 15.37
CA TYR A 166 1.29 28.88 16.35
C TYR A 166 2.65 28.74 15.67
N VAL A 167 2.71 27.97 14.58
CA VAL A 167 3.94 27.84 13.78
C VAL A 167 4.40 29.18 13.20
N LYS A 168 3.46 30.11 12.95
CA LYS A 168 3.75 31.48 12.50
C LYS A 168 4.03 32.47 13.64
N GLY A 169 3.80 32.09 14.90
CA GLY A 169 3.92 32.98 16.06
C GLY A 169 2.72 33.92 16.30
N GLU A 170 1.60 33.70 15.61
CA GLU A 170 0.41 34.59 15.63
C GLU A 170 -0.79 33.96 16.35
N CYS A 171 -0.60 32.89 17.13
CA CYS A 171 -1.71 32.24 17.82
C CYS A 171 -2.15 33.04 19.06
N SER A 172 -3.27 33.75 18.94
CA SER A 172 -3.89 34.51 20.04
C SER A 172 -4.70 33.65 21.04
N ARG A 173 -4.89 32.35 20.75
CA ARG A 173 -5.76 31.46 21.54
C ARG A 173 -5.06 30.80 22.74
N GLY A 174 -3.74 30.94 22.86
CA GLY A 174 -2.99 30.39 24.00
C GLY A 174 -3.29 28.91 24.29
N GLU A 175 -3.48 28.58 25.56
CA GLU A 175 -3.79 27.23 26.06
C GLU A 175 -5.20 26.73 25.70
N GLU A 176 -6.11 27.62 25.29
CA GLU A 176 -7.47 27.24 24.87
C GLU A 176 -7.51 26.75 23.42
N CYS A 177 -6.39 26.84 22.68
CA CYS A 177 -6.33 26.42 21.30
C CYS A 177 -6.59 24.90 21.15
N PRO A 178 -7.61 24.47 20.38
CA PRO A 178 -7.88 23.04 20.17
C PRO A 178 -6.81 22.31 19.34
N PHE A 179 -5.88 23.06 18.75
CA PHE A 179 -4.80 22.56 17.92
C PHE A 179 -3.50 22.51 18.71
N ARG A 180 -2.61 21.59 18.35
CA ARG A 180 -1.36 21.39 19.08
C ARG A 180 -0.37 22.52 18.82
N HIS A 181 0.25 23.00 19.89
CA HIS A 181 1.31 24.00 19.89
C HIS A 181 2.70 23.33 19.93
N GLU A 182 3.02 22.58 18.88
CA GLU A 182 4.30 21.89 18.72
C GLU A 182 4.89 22.20 17.34
N MET A 183 6.21 22.23 17.21
CA MET A 183 6.85 22.41 15.90
C MET A 183 6.74 21.12 15.08
N PRO A 184 6.38 21.19 13.78
CA PRO A 184 6.28 20.01 12.93
C PRO A 184 7.66 19.38 12.73
N THR A 185 7.77 18.08 12.97
CA THR A 185 8.99 17.31 12.70
C THR A 185 9.24 17.20 11.19
N THR A 186 10.49 16.94 10.77
CA THR A 186 10.87 16.77 9.36
C THR A 186 9.99 15.73 8.64
N ASP A 187 9.70 14.62 9.30
CA ASP A 187 8.80 13.56 8.81
C ASP A 187 7.35 14.04 8.59
N GLN A 188 6.89 15.02 9.40
CA GLN A 188 5.54 15.58 9.27
C GLN A 188 5.44 16.58 8.12
N LYS A 189 6.51 17.30 7.78
CA LYS A 189 6.53 18.23 6.63
C LYS A 189 6.28 17.51 5.31
N GLN A 190 6.87 16.32 5.13
CA GLN A 190 6.64 15.46 3.95
C GLN A 190 5.26 14.77 3.95
N SER A 191 4.61 14.65 5.11
CA SER A 191 3.29 14.00 5.24
C SER A 191 2.11 14.90 4.89
N ILE A 192 2.28 16.23 4.88
CA ILE A 192 1.18 17.20 4.71
C ILE A 192 0.68 17.26 3.25
N GLN A 193 1.49 16.83 2.29
CA GLN A 193 1.16 16.82 0.85
C GLN A 193 0.85 15.42 0.29
N LYS A 194 0.50 14.44 1.14
CA LYS A 194 0.24 13.08 0.64
C LYS A 194 -1.14 12.97 0.02
N ASN A 195 -1.18 12.75 -1.29
CA ASN A 195 -2.39 12.48 -2.05
C ASN A 195 -3.12 11.25 -1.47
N ILE A 196 -4.40 11.40 -1.17
CA ILE A 196 -5.25 10.32 -0.65
C ILE A 196 -5.33 9.17 -1.66
N GLN A 197 -5.34 9.50 -2.95
CA GLN A 197 -5.41 8.52 -4.04
C GLN A 197 -4.15 7.66 -4.09
N ASP A 198 -2.96 8.26 -3.97
CA ASP A 198 -1.69 7.54 -4.00
C ASP A 198 -1.59 6.52 -2.86
N ARG A 199 -2.02 6.93 -1.66
CA ARG A 199 -2.10 6.03 -0.49
C ARG A 199 -3.15 4.92 -0.66
N PHE A 200 -4.26 5.20 -1.34
CA PHE A 200 -5.29 4.19 -1.59
C PHE A 200 -4.86 3.19 -2.67
N HIS A 201 -4.26 3.67 -3.76
CA HIS A 201 -3.80 2.85 -4.87
C HIS A 201 -2.47 2.14 -4.59
N GLY A 202 -1.74 2.57 -3.56
CA GLY A 202 -0.47 1.98 -3.16
C GLY A 202 0.69 2.40 -4.05
N ARG A 203 0.65 3.61 -4.60
CA ARG A 203 1.71 4.18 -5.44
C ARG A 203 2.48 5.22 -4.63
N ASN A 204 3.80 5.15 -4.66
CA ASN A 204 4.70 6.17 -4.08
C ASN A 204 4.37 6.60 -2.63
N ASP A 205 3.89 5.69 -1.76
CA ASP A 205 3.70 6.04 -0.35
C ASP A 205 5.04 5.99 0.39
N ALA A 206 5.55 7.17 0.78
CA ALA A 206 6.79 7.27 1.54
C ALA A 206 6.77 6.49 2.89
N VAL A 207 5.60 6.29 3.52
CA VAL A 207 5.52 5.44 4.72
C VAL A 207 5.74 3.97 4.36
N ALA A 208 5.12 3.52 3.27
CA ALA A 208 5.30 2.15 2.79
C ALA A 208 6.75 1.89 2.38
N TYR A 209 7.38 2.85 1.67
CA TYR A 209 8.79 2.76 1.31
C TYR A 209 9.69 2.58 2.54
N LYS A 210 9.48 3.38 3.60
CA LYS A 210 10.28 3.26 4.84
C LYS A 210 10.12 1.90 5.51
N ILE A 211 8.88 1.39 5.59
CA ILE A 211 8.59 0.07 6.19
C ILE A 211 9.25 -1.05 5.37
N LEU A 212 9.09 -1.00 4.05
CA LEU A 212 9.67 -2.00 3.14
C LEU A 212 11.20 -1.95 3.13
N SER A 213 11.80 -0.76 3.20
CA SER A 213 13.25 -0.58 3.29
C SER A 213 13.83 -1.16 4.57
N THR A 214 13.25 -0.84 5.72
CA THR A 214 13.68 -1.41 7.01
C THR A 214 13.54 -2.94 7.01
N HIS A 215 12.48 -3.48 6.40
CA HIS A 215 12.31 -4.93 6.28
C HIS A 215 13.35 -5.57 5.35
N SER A 216 13.62 -4.98 4.19
CA SER A 216 14.67 -5.51 3.29
C SER A 216 16.05 -5.49 3.95
N GLU A 217 16.35 -4.46 4.74
CA GLU A 217 17.60 -4.38 5.50
C GLU A 217 17.69 -5.48 6.57
N SER A 218 16.60 -5.79 7.27
CA SER A 218 16.58 -6.86 8.28
C SER A 218 16.79 -8.24 7.67
N GLN A 219 16.35 -8.45 6.42
CA GLN A 219 16.58 -9.67 5.63
C GLN A 219 17.95 -9.70 4.93
N GLY A 220 18.82 -8.71 5.17
CA GLY A 220 20.17 -8.64 4.61
C GLY A 220 20.25 -8.10 3.17
N LEU A 221 19.17 -7.56 2.63
CA LEU A 221 19.11 -6.84 1.35
C LEU A 221 19.34 -5.33 1.57
N LYS A 222 20.45 -4.98 2.22
CA LYS A 222 20.85 -3.57 2.34
C LYS A 222 21.09 -3.00 0.93
N LEU A 223 20.51 -1.83 0.68
CA LEU A 223 20.71 -1.05 -0.54
C LEU A 223 22.22 -0.84 -0.79
N PRO A 224 22.73 -1.10 -2.00
CA PRO A 224 24.12 -0.84 -2.33
C PRO A 224 24.46 0.65 -2.24
N ASP A 225 25.63 0.96 -1.67
CA ASP A 225 26.17 2.32 -1.63
C ASP A 225 26.45 2.84 -3.06
N ASP A 226 26.91 1.93 -3.94
CA ASP A 226 27.15 2.20 -5.35
C ASP A 226 25.85 2.31 -6.15
N GLN A 227 25.53 3.53 -6.58
CA GLN A 227 24.28 3.84 -7.30
C GLN A 227 24.17 3.19 -8.68
N THR A 228 25.28 2.70 -9.23
CA THR A 228 25.34 2.05 -10.54
C THR A 228 24.85 0.60 -10.51
N ILE A 229 24.70 0.02 -9.32
CA ILE A 229 24.27 -1.37 -9.17
C ILE A 229 22.75 -1.42 -9.30
N THR A 230 22.28 -1.84 -10.47
CA THR A 230 20.86 -2.09 -10.75
C THR A 230 20.57 -3.58 -10.98
N SER A 231 21.43 -4.46 -10.47
CA SER A 231 21.35 -5.90 -10.67
C SER A 231 21.00 -6.65 -9.39
N LEU A 232 20.08 -7.60 -9.50
CA LEU A 232 19.71 -8.54 -8.44
C LEU A 232 20.23 -9.94 -8.80
N PHE A 233 20.82 -10.61 -7.81
CA PHE A 233 21.42 -11.93 -7.90
C PHE A 233 20.55 -12.97 -7.21
N LEU A 234 20.24 -14.04 -7.94
CA LEU A 234 19.49 -15.20 -7.52
C LEU A 234 20.45 -16.40 -7.47
N PRO A 235 20.89 -16.87 -6.28
CA PRO A 235 21.95 -17.86 -6.12
C PRO A 235 21.50 -19.32 -6.28
N SER A 236 20.20 -19.62 -6.15
CA SER A 236 19.69 -21.00 -6.07
C SER A 236 18.44 -21.16 -6.91
N VAL A 237 18.59 -21.00 -8.23
CA VAL A 237 17.51 -21.19 -9.20
C VAL A 237 17.35 -22.69 -9.50
N PRO A 238 16.12 -23.22 -9.64
CA PRO A 238 15.90 -24.63 -9.99
C PRO A 238 16.57 -25.04 -11.30
N ALA A 239 16.98 -26.31 -11.40
CA ALA A 239 17.70 -26.82 -12.56
C ALA A 239 16.81 -26.93 -13.83
N GLU A 240 15.50 -27.03 -13.65
CA GLU A 240 14.52 -27.10 -14.74
C GLU A 240 14.13 -25.71 -15.27
N SER A 241 14.52 -24.64 -14.57
CA SER A 241 14.16 -23.28 -14.93
C SER A 241 14.84 -22.83 -16.21
N THR A 242 14.04 -22.36 -17.17
CA THR A 242 14.51 -21.68 -18.37
C THR A 242 14.55 -20.17 -18.17
N GLU A 243 15.32 -19.45 -18.99
CA GLU A 243 15.35 -17.98 -18.97
C GLU A 243 13.95 -17.38 -19.17
N GLN A 244 13.13 -18.02 -20.00
CA GLN A 244 11.75 -17.62 -20.26
C GLN A 244 10.85 -17.82 -19.03
N SER A 245 11.02 -18.92 -18.28
CA SER A 245 10.27 -19.12 -17.02
C SER A 245 10.63 -18.06 -15.99
N ILE A 246 11.93 -17.80 -15.80
CA ILE A 246 12.41 -16.76 -14.87
C ILE A 246 11.87 -15.39 -15.28
N ARG A 247 11.87 -15.07 -16.59
CA ARG A 247 11.30 -13.81 -17.09
C ARG A 247 9.82 -13.69 -16.78
N THR A 248 9.07 -14.76 -16.98
CA THR A 248 7.63 -14.79 -16.73
C THR A 248 7.33 -14.63 -15.24
N CYS A 249 8.05 -15.37 -14.38
CA CYS A 249 7.96 -15.25 -12.93
C CYS A 249 8.34 -13.84 -12.43
N VAL A 250 9.42 -13.23 -12.96
CA VAL A 250 9.83 -11.87 -12.59
C VAL A 250 8.73 -10.86 -12.94
N LEU A 251 8.11 -10.99 -14.11
CA LEU A 251 7.02 -10.11 -14.54
C LEU A 251 5.73 -10.34 -13.74
N GLN A 252 5.44 -11.58 -13.35
CA GLN A 252 4.26 -11.91 -12.53
C GLN A 252 4.43 -11.48 -11.07
N SER A 253 5.64 -11.59 -10.51
CA SER A 253 5.93 -11.24 -9.12
C SER A 253 6.06 -9.74 -8.88
N LEU A 254 6.31 -8.94 -9.92
CA LEU A 254 6.41 -7.49 -9.86
C LEU A 254 5.32 -6.82 -10.71
N PRO A 255 4.03 -6.95 -10.33
CA PRO A 255 2.92 -6.43 -11.13
C PRO A 255 2.85 -4.90 -11.17
N THR A 256 3.51 -4.23 -10.24
CA THR A 256 3.59 -2.75 -10.18
C THR A 256 4.61 -2.18 -11.15
N MET A 257 5.45 -3.01 -11.77
CA MET A 257 6.52 -2.57 -12.66
C MET A 257 6.17 -2.81 -14.12
N GLU A 258 6.54 -1.86 -14.98
CA GLU A 258 6.38 -2.02 -16.41
C GLU A 258 7.41 -3.01 -16.97
N PRO A 259 7.04 -3.91 -17.90
CA PRO A 259 7.98 -4.84 -18.53
C PRO A 259 9.17 -4.16 -19.21
N ALA A 260 9.02 -2.87 -19.57
CA ALA A 260 10.05 -2.06 -20.19
C ALA A 260 11.22 -1.71 -19.26
N GLU A 261 11.04 -1.77 -17.93
CA GLU A 261 12.09 -1.46 -16.95
C GLU A 261 13.13 -2.57 -16.81
N LEU A 262 12.81 -3.78 -17.30
CA LEU A 262 13.72 -4.91 -17.34
C LEU A 262 14.73 -4.74 -18.49
N LYS A 263 16.04 -4.75 -18.17
CA LYS A 263 17.12 -4.63 -19.18
C LYS A 263 17.49 -5.99 -19.77
N SER A 264 17.83 -6.95 -18.92
CA SER A 264 18.25 -8.29 -19.34
C SER A 264 18.18 -9.28 -18.17
N ILE A 265 17.89 -10.55 -18.46
CA ILE A 265 18.04 -11.65 -17.50
C ILE A 265 19.18 -12.53 -18.01
N VAL A 266 20.15 -12.82 -17.15
CA VAL A 266 21.25 -13.72 -17.49
C VAL A 266 21.13 -14.94 -16.59
N HIS A 267 20.65 -16.05 -17.16
CA HIS A 267 20.59 -17.34 -16.47
C HIS A 267 21.88 -18.13 -16.75
N VAL A 268 22.49 -18.67 -15.69
CA VAL A 268 23.70 -19.50 -15.77
C VAL A 268 23.35 -20.90 -15.23
N PRO A 269 22.95 -21.85 -16.11
CA PRO A 269 22.51 -23.19 -15.70
C PRO A 269 23.59 -23.96 -14.92
N LYS A 270 24.87 -23.79 -15.29
CA LYS A 270 26.00 -24.50 -14.66
C LYS A 270 26.13 -24.21 -13.17
N THR A 271 25.89 -22.95 -12.76
CA THR A 271 26.02 -22.52 -11.36
C THR A 271 24.66 -22.40 -10.67
N LYS A 272 23.55 -22.72 -11.36
CA LYS A 272 22.19 -22.54 -10.86
C LYS A 272 21.90 -21.10 -10.39
N CYS A 273 22.46 -20.13 -11.10
CA CYS A 273 22.36 -18.71 -10.75
C CYS A 273 21.63 -17.92 -11.83
N ALA A 274 20.91 -16.87 -11.43
CA ALA A 274 20.40 -15.88 -12.37
C ALA A 274 20.73 -14.45 -11.93
N PHE A 275 20.94 -13.57 -12.91
CA PHE A 275 21.11 -12.13 -12.71
C PHE A 275 19.98 -11.39 -13.41
N VAL A 276 19.24 -10.58 -12.66
CA VAL A 276 18.17 -9.73 -13.17
C VAL A 276 18.69 -8.29 -13.19
N ASN A 277 18.87 -7.73 -14.38
CA ASN A 277 19.33 -6.36 -14.56
C ASN A 277 18.17 -5.43 -14.89
N PHE A 278 18.03 -4.35 -14.12
CA PHE A 278 17.05 -3.30 -14.35
C PHE A 278 17.67 -2.08 -15.06
N LYS A 279 16.83 -1.33 -15.78
CA LYS A 279 17.22 -0.07 -16.43
C LYS A 279 17.35 1.08 -15.43
N SER A 280 16.41 1.16 -14.48
CA SER A 280 16.38 2.19 -13.44
C SER A 280 16.83 1.63 -12.08
N ARG A 281 17.40 2.51 -11.25
CA ARG A 281 17.67 2.20 -9.84
C ARG A 281 16.38 2.04 -9.04
N SER A 282 15.40 2.93 -9.23
CA SER A 282 14.11 2.87 -8.52
C SER A 282 13.38 1.53 -8.73
N ALA A 283 13.49 1.00 -9.94
CA ALA A 283 12.99 -0.32 -10.34
C ALA A 283 13.67 -1.45 -9.54
N ALA A 284 15.00 -1.42 -9.46
CA ALA A 284 15.77 -2.40 -8.70
C ALA A 284 15.47 -2.35 -7.19
N GLU A 285 15.28 -1.14 -6.63
CA GLU A 285 14.91 -0.97 -5.22
C GLU A 285 13.52 -1.53 -4.92
N THR A 286 12.53 -1.20 -5.76
CA THR A 286 11.16 -1.73 -5.64
C THR A 286 11.17 -3.26 -5.71
N ALA A 287 11.92 -3.83 -6.65
CA ALA A 287 12.09 -5.28 -6.77
C ALA A 287 12.76 -5.90 -5.53
N SER A 288 13.79 -5.23 -4.98
CA SER A 288 14.48 -5.69 -3.77
C SER A 288 13.56 -5.72 -2.54
N HIS A 289 12.66 -4.74 -2.44
CA HIS A 289 11.67 -4.66 -1.37
C HIS A 289 10.60 -5.74 -1.50
N ALA A 290 10.13 -5.99 -2.72
CA ALA A 290 9.14 -7.03 -3.00
C ALA A 290 9.71 -8.43 -2.73
N TRP A 291 10.96 -8.67 -3.12
CA TRP A 291 11.63 -9.96 -2.95
C TRP A 291 12.48 -10.06 -1.67
N ALA A 292 12.21 -9.22 -0.67
CA ALA A 292 12.93 -9.23 0.61
C ALA A 292 12.93 -10.62 1.27
N ASN A 293 11.81 -11.34 1.13
CA ASN A 293 11.64 -12.68 1.65
C ASN A 293 12.02 -13.78 0.63
N GLY A 294 12.50 -13.43 -0.56
CA GLY A 294 12.73 -14.36 -1.65
C GLY A 294 11.58 -14.42 -2.65
N VAL A 295 11.87 -14.97 -3.82
CA VAL A 295 10.95 -15.08 -4.96
C VAL A 295 10.68 -16.56 -5.24
N GLU A 296 9.44 -16.92 -5.55
CA GLU A 296 9.05 -18.29 -5.90
C GLU A 296 9.25 -18.49 -7.42
N ILE A 297 10.24 -19.30 -7.80
CA ILE A 297 10.54 -19.66 -9.18
C ILE A 297 10.28 -21.15 -9.34
N ASP A 298 9.38 -21.52 -10.24
CA ASP A 298 9.03 -22.92 -10.55
C ASP A 298 8.70 -23.78 -9.30
N GLY A 299 8.09 -23.17 -8.28
CA GLY A 299 7.66 -23.84 -7.04
C GLY A 299 8.72 -23.93 -5.93
N GLU A 300 9.95 -23.46 -6.17
CA GLU A 300 10.99 -23.33 -5.16
C GLU A 300 11.25 -21.86 -4.78
N ARG A 301 11.54 -21.63 -3.50
CA ARG A 301 11.81 -20.29 -2.98
C ARG A 301 13.29 -19.97 -3.12
N VAL A 302 13.58 -18.95 -3.92
CA VAL A 302 14.93 -18.47 -4.19
C VAL A 302 15.21 -17.21 -3.38
N THR A 303 16.31 -17.20 -2.63
CA THR A 303 16.76 -16.01 -1.91
C THR A 303 17.31 -14.97 -2.89
N VAL A 304 17.12 -13.68 -2.60
CA VAL A 304 17.63 -12.60 -3.46
C VAL A 304 18.77 -11.89 -2.74
N ARG A 305 19.80 -11.51 -3.49
CA ARG A 305 20.89 -10.64 -3.02
C ARG A 305 21.17 -9.56 -4.04
N TRP A 306 21.77 -8.46 -3.62
CA TRP A 306 22.27 -7.46 -4.56
C TRP A 306 23.45 -8.01 -5.37
N GLY A 307 23.47 -7.73 -6.67
CA GLY A 307 24.58 -8.04 -7.54
C GLY A 307 25.83 -7.26 -7.13
N ARG A 308 27.01 -7.85 -7.34
CA ARG A 308 28.27 -7.12 -7.18
C ARG A 308 28.60 -6.42 -8.49
N GLY A 309 29.11 -5.18 -8.41
CA GLY A 309 29.57 -4.46 -9.59
C GLY A 309 30.54 -5.32 -10.40
N ARG A 310 30.38 -5.34 -11.73
CA ARG A 310 31.38 -5.96 -12.61
C ARG A 310 32.69 -5.20 -12.37
N LYS A 311 33.70 -5.87 -11.83
CA LYS A 311 35.08 -5.43 -12.06
C LYS A 311 35.22 -5.34 -13.58
N LYS A 312 35.40 -4.15 -14.14
CA LYS A 312 35.80 -4.01 -15.53
C LYS A 312 36.96 -4.98 -15.71
N ALA A 313 36.81 -5.94 -16.61
CA ALA A 313 37.96 -6.70 -17.08
C ALA A 313 38.94 -5.63 -17.56
N THR A 314 40.05 -5.47 -16.85
CA THR A 314 41.20 -4.72 -17.32
C THR A 314 41.48 -5.23 -18.73
N GLU A 315 41.24 -4.37 -19.72
CA GLU A 315 41.71 -4.57 -21.08
C GLU A 315 43.17 -4.98 -20.96
N ALA A 316 43.45 -6.22 -21.35
CA ALA A 316 44.81 -6.67 -21.59
C ALA A 316 45.36 -5.75 -22.68
N ALA A 317 46.25 -4.83 -22.27
CA ALA A 317 47.03 -4.04 -23.20
C ALA A 317 47.85 -5.02 -24.06
N ALA A 318 47.49 -5.05 -25.34
CA ALA A 318 48.33 -5.59 -26.41
C ALA A 318 49.47 -4.62 -26.73
#